data_AF-A0A1D6NX89-F1
#
_entry.id   AF-A0A1D6NX89-F1
#
_cell.length_a   1.000
_cell.length_b   1.000
_cell.length_c   1.000
_cell.angle_alpha   90.00
_cell.angle_beta   90.00
_cell.angle_gamma   90.00
#
_symmetry.space_group_name_H-M   'P 1'
#
loop_
_entity.id
_entity.type
_entity.pdbx_description
1 polymer ?
#
loop_
_entity_poly.entity_id
_entity_poly.type
_entity_poly.pdbx_seq_one_letter_code
_entity_poly.pdbx_strand_id
1 'polypeptide(L)'
;MKVVPLKARGEPVVVSLSLSQIDGLSSIRMYIPKDLIPVEVRENTLRKVEEVLLRFAKDGVPLLDPEEDMKVQSKSFRKATRRIEALESLFEKHDIRNSPHIQQKLKVFHAKQELSAKIKSIKKTMRSSTALAFKDELKARKRVLRRLGYCILF
;
A
#
# COMPACT_ATOMS: atom_id res chain seq x y z
N MET A 1 -19.15 -15.11 -8.02
CA MET A 1 -18.18 -16.22 -8.14
C MET A 1 -17.24 -16.19 -6.96
N LYS A 2 -16.97 -17.33 -6.34
CA LYS A 2 -16.00 -17.44 -5.23
C LYS A 2 -14.70 -17.99 -5.79
N VAL A 3 -13.62 -17.23 -5.69
CA VAL A 3 -12.29 -17.70 -6.09
C VAL A 3 -11.82 -18.75 -5.08
N VAL A 4 -11.35 -19.88 -5.59
CA VAL A 4 -10.79 -20.97 -4.77
C VAL A 4 -9.28 -21.09 -5.04
N PRO A 5 -8.48 -21.59 -4.08
CA PRO A 5 -7.07 -21.87 -4.32
C PRO A 5 -6.89 -22.85 -5.48
N LEU A 6 -5.80 -22.73 -6.24
CA LEU A 6 -5.54 -23.54 -7.44
C LEU A 6 -5.63 -25.06 -7.19
N LYS A 7 -5.18 -25.54 -6.02
CA LYS A 7 -5.21 -26.96 -5.65
C LYS A 7 -6.57 -27.44 -5.10
N ALA A 8 -7.53 -26.54 -4.90
CA ALA A 8 -8.85 -26.89 -4.42
C ALA A 8 -9.77 -27.27 -5.59
N ARG A 9 -10.83 -28.04 -5.31
CA ARG A 9 -11.84 -28.37 -6.31
C ARG A 9 -12.51 -27.09 -6.82
N GLY A 10 -12.48 -26.88 -8.13
CA GLY A 10 -13.07 -25.74 -8.82
C GLY A 10 -13.11 -25.95 -10.32
N GLU A 11 -13.73 -25.02 -11.04
CA GLU A 11 -13.79 -25.01 -12.50
C GLU A 11 -13.02 -23.78 -13.03
N PRO A 12 -12.19 -23.93 -14.09
CA PRO A 12 -11.56 -22.78 -14.73
C PRO A 12 -12.59 -21.91 -15.45
N VAL A 13 -12.50 -20.60 -15.24
CA VAL A 13 -13.40 -19.59 -15.83
C VAL A 13 -12.58 -18.46 -16.45
N VAL A 14 -13.01 -17.99 -17.62
CA VAL A 14 -12.44 -16.78 -18.25
C VAL A 14 -13.12 -15.55 -17.62
N VAL A 15 -12.32 -14.67 -17.02
CA VAL A 15 -12.79 -13.45 -16.36
C VAL A 15 -12.16 -12.21 -16.99
N SER A 16 -12.94 -11.14 -17.10
CA SER A 16 -12.43 -9.81 -17.43
C SER A 16 -11.99 -9.08 -16.17
N LEU A 17 -10.81 -8.47 -16.21
CA LEU A 17 -10.21 -7.75 -15.08
C LEU A 17 -9.67 -6.41 -15.54
N SER A 18 -9.64 -5.44 -14.62
CA SER A 18 -8.99 -4.15 -14.86
C SER A 18 -7.47 -4.32 -14.83
N LEU A 19 -6.73 -3.53 -15.62
CA LEU A 19 -5.26 -3.50 -15.59
C LEU A 19 -4.72 -3.14 -14.20
N SER A 20 -5.48 -2.39 -13.40
CA SER A 20 -5.11 -2.04 -12.02
C SER A 20 -5.08 -3.23 -11.06
N GLN A 21 -5.62 -4.38 -11.45
CA GLN A 21 -5.62 -5.61 -10.66
C GLN A 21 -4.46 -6.55 -11.03
N ILE A 22 -3.63 -6.16 -12.01
CA ILE A 22 -2.44 -6.90 -12.43
C ILE A 22 -1.26 -6.43 -11.58
N ASP A 23 -0.68 -7.35 -10.81
CA ASP A 23 0.48 -7.08 -9.96
C ASP A 23 1.81 -7.23 -10.70
N GLY A 24 1.90 -8.22 -11.60
CA GLY A 24 3.11 -8.47 -12.40
C GLY A 24 2.81 -9.24 -13.66
N LEU A 25 3.71 -9.14 -14.63
CA LEU A 25 3.66 -9.87 -15.90
C LEU A 25 4.87 -10.80 -15.98
N SER A 26 4.64 -12.06 -16.33
CA SER A 26 5.72 -13.01 -16.57
C SER A 26 6.33 -12.83 -17.96
N SER A 27 7.60 -13.20 -18.10
CA SER A 27 8.27 -13.26 -19.41
C SER A 27 7.88 -14.49 -20.23
N ILE A 28 7.24 -15.49 -19.59
CA ILE A 28 6.82 -16.74 -20.22
C ILE A 28 5.52 -16.55 -21.00
N ARG A 29 5.53 -17.00 -22.26
CA ARG A 29 4.33 -17.08 -23.11
C ARG A 29 3.90 -18.53 -23.27
N MET A 30 2.66 -18.82 -22.89
CA MET A 30 2.04 -20.13 -23.09
C MET A 30 1.18 -20.13 -24.36
N TYR A 31 1.11 -21.27 -25.04
CA TYR A 31 0.14 -21.46 -26.11
C TYR A 31 -1.25 -21.66 -25.51
N ILE A 32 -2.16 -20.72 -25.78
CA ILE A 32 -3.57 -20.77 -25.37
C ILE A 32 -4.42 -21.03 -26.61
N PRO A 33 -5.35 -22.00 -26.59
CA PRO A 33 -6.31 -22.22 -27.67
C PRO A 33 -7.15 -20.98 -27.96
N LYS A 34 -7.52 -20.77 -29.23
CA LYS A 34 -8.32 -19.60 -29.65
C LYS A 34 -9.74 -19.60 -29.07
N ASP A 35 -10.30 -20.79 -28.87
CA ASP A 35 -11.62 -20.98 -28.29
C ASP A 35 -11.51 -21.59 -26.88
N LEU A 36 -12.03 -20.88 -25.88
CA LEU A 36 -12.08 -21.28 -24.47
C LEU A 36 -13.53 -21.45 -23.97
N ILE A 37 -14.51 -21.48 -24.87
CA ILE A 37 -15.93 -21.73 -24.54
C ILE A 37 -16.13 -23.16 -24.01
N PRO A 38 -15.51 -24.22 -24.59
CA PRO A 38 -15.68 -25.57 -24.07
C PRO A 38 -14.96 -25.79 -22.73
N VAL A 39 -15.63 -26.45 -21.78
CA VAL A 39 -15.09 -26.74 -20.43
C VAL A 39 -13.79 -27.55 -20.53
N GLU A 40 -13.78 -28.60 -21.36
CA GLU A 40 -12.61 -29.47 -21.56
C GLU A 40 -11.37 -28.69 -22.01
N VAL A 41 -11.55 -27.67 -22.85
CA VAL A 41 -10.44 -26.84 -23.35
C VAL A 41 -9.91 -25.93 -22.24
N ARG A 42 -10.79 -25.39 -21.38
CA ARG A 42 -10.37 -24.63 -20.20
C ARG A 42 -9.64 -25.49 -19.20
N GLU A 43 -10.12 -26.71 -18.92
CA GLU A 43 -9.46 -27.66 -18.04
C GLU A 43 -8.09 -28.09 -18.55
N ASN A 44 -7.97 -28.37 -19.85
CA ASN A 44 -6.69 -28.68 -20.48
C ASN A 44 -5.72 -27.49 -20.40
N THR A 45 -6.22 -26.26 -20.53
CA THR A 45 -5.41 -25.05 -20.39
C THR A 45 -4.95 -24.86 -18.94
N LEU A 46 -5.83 -25.09 -17.97
CA LEU A 46 -5.50 -25.04 -16.54
C LEU A 46 -4.38 -26.02 -16.20
N ARG A 47 -4.45 -27.28 -16.69
CA ARG A 47 -3.39 -28.28 -16.49
C ARG A 47 -2.03 -27.82 -17.02
N LYS A 48 -2.00 -27.14 -18.18
CA LYS A 48 -0.76 -26.55 -18.72
C LYS A 48 -0.22 -25.43 -17.84
N VAL A 49 -1.10 -24.57 -17.31
CA VAL A 49 -0.71 -23.51 -16.37
C VAL A 49 -0.12 -24.11 -15.10
N GLU A 50 -0.76 -25.13 -14.54
CA GLU A 50 -0.27 -25.85 -13.37
C GLU A 50 1.10 -26.47 -13.60
N GLU A 51 1.33 -27.09 -14.77
CA GLU A 51 2.62 -27.66 -15.11
C GLU A 51 3.72 -26.59 -15.16
N VAL A 52 3.44 -25.42 -15.74
CA VAL A 52 4.37 -24.28 -15.73
C VAL A 52 4.66 -23.85 -14.29
N LEU A 53 3.64 -23.65 -13.47
CA LEU A 53 3.82 -23.27 -12.07
C LEU A 53 4.63 -24.30 -11.27
N LEU A 54 4.44 -25.60 -11.55
CA LEU A 54 5.20 -26.67 -10.93
C LEU A 54 6.68 -26.66 -11.35
N ARG A 55 6.97 -26.41 -12.64
CA ARG A 55 8.35 -26.30 -13.15
C ARG A 55 9.10 -25.15 -12.49
N PHE A 56 8.41 -24.05 -12.17
CA PHE A 56 8.97 -22.87 -11.53
C PHE A 56 8.71 -22.80 -10.02
N ALA A 57 8.33 -23.90 -9.37
CA ALA A 57 7.93 -23.87 -7.96
C ALA A 57 9.07 -23.51 -6.98
N LYS A 58 10.33 -23.73 -7.37
CA LYS A 58 11.51 -23.40 -6.55
C LYS A 58 11.90 -21.92 -6.64
N ASP A 59 12.05 -21.44 -7.87
CA ASP A 59 12.63 -20.12 -8.14
C ASP A 59 11.57 -19.03 -8.38
N GLY A 60 10.31 -19.44 -8.59
CA GLY A 60 9.22 -18.56 -9.01
C GLY A 60 9.18 -18.35 -10.53
N VAL A 61 8.03 -17.91 -11.03
CA VAL A 61 7.88 -17.58 -12.45
C VAL A 61 8.65 -16.28 -12.73
N PRO A 62 9.54 -16.25 -13.74
CA PRO A 62 10.30 -15.04 -14.07
C PRO A 62 9.37 -13.92 -14.54
N LEU A 63 9.54 -12.74 -13.94
CA LEU A 63 8.82 -11.51 -14.28
C LEU A 63 9.55 -10.74 -15.38
N LEU A 64 8.79 -9.91 -16.10
CA LEU A 64 9.36 -8.93 -17.04
C LEU A 64 10.04 -7.79 -16.28
N ASP A 65 11.23 -7.43 -16.71
CA ASP A 65 11.92 -6.25 -16.22
C ASP A 65 11.32 -4.97 -16.84
N PRO A 66 10.89 -3.99 -16.02
CA PRO A 66 10.30 -2.76 -16.55
C PRO A 66 11.26 -1.92 -17.43
N GLU A 67 12.57 -1.90 -17.17
CA GLU A 67 13.54 -1.12 -17.94
C GLU A 67 14.06 -1.90 -19.16
N GLU A 68 14.49 -3.14 -18.96
CA GLU A 68 15.11 -3.99 -19.98
C GLU A 68 14.09 -4.64 -20.91
N ASP A 69 12.99 -5.21 -20.40
CA ASP A 69 12.02 -5.90 -21.25
C ASP A 69 10.93 -4.95 -21.75
N MET A 70 10.35 -4.13 -20.85
CA MET A 70 9.24 -3.24 -21.17
C MET A 70 9.66 -1.86 -21.68
N LYS A 71 10.96 -1.55 -21.64
CA LYS A 71 11.55 -0.30 -22.14
C LYS A 71 10.97 0.96 -21.49
N VAL A 72 10.65 0.92 -20.20
CA VAL A 72 10.18 2.08 -19.43
C VAL A 72 11.35 3.01 -19.12
N GLN A 73 11.53 4.06 -19.92
CA GLN A 73 12.68 4.98 -19.82
C GLN A 73 12.42 6.26 -18.99
N SER A 74 11.47 6.24 -18.06
CA SER A 74 11.11 7.46 -17.32
C SER A 74 12.10 7.76 -16.18
N LYS A 75 12.55 9.02 -16.10
CA LYS A 75 13.50 9.47 -15.05
C LYS A 75 12.91 9.33 -13.63
N SER A 76 11.60 9.54 -13.48
CA SER A 76 10.89 9.39 -12.21
C SER A 76 10.86 7.93 -11.75
N PHE A 77 10.61 6.99 -12.67
CA PHE A 77 10.64 5.55 -12.38
C PHE A 77 12.03 5.12 -11.92
N ARG A 78 13.07 5.39 -12.71
CA ARG A 78 14.45 5.03 -12.35
C ARG A 78 14.88 5.61 -11.00
N LYS A 79 14.44 6.83 -10.68
CA LYS A 79 14.69 7.44 -9.37
C LYS A 79 13.98 6.68 -8.23
N ALA A 80 12.76 6.21 -8.45
CA ALA A 80 12.01 5.41 -7.49
C ALA A 80 12.66 4.03 -7.30
N THR A 81 13.02 3.34 -8.39
CA THR A 81 13.68 2.02 -8.35
C THR A 81 15.00 2.08 -7.57
N ARG A 82 15.87 3.04 -7.88
CA ARG A 82 17.13 3.23 -7.13
C ARG A 82 16.92 3.50 -5.65
N ARG A 83 15.81 4.18 -5.29
CA ARG A 83 15.47 4.44 -3.89
C ARG A 83 15.01 3.16 -3.19
N ILE A 84 14.26 2.30 -3.88
CA ILE A 84 13.84 0.98 -3.39
C ILE A 84 15.09 0.13 -3.13
N GLU A 85 15.98 0.00 -4.11
CA GLU A 85 17.24 -0.75 -3.98
C GLU A 85 18.10 -0.24 -2.81
N ALA A 86 18.21 1.09 -2.67
CA ALA A 86 18.95 1.68 -1.56
C ALA A 86 18.33 1.31 -0.21
N LEU A 87 17.00 1.35 -0.09
CA LEU A 87 16.28 0.98 1.13
C LEU A 87 16.41 -0.52 1.43
N GLU A 88 16.33 -1.38 0.43
CA GLU A 88 16.55 -2.82 0.57
C GLU A 88 17.97 -3.10 1.05
N SER A 89 18.98 -2.46 0.44
CA SER A 89 20.38 -2.61 0.87
C SER A 89 20.63 -2.15 2.30
N LEU A 90 19.93 -1.10 2.75
CA LEU A 90 19.99 -0.63 4.14
C LEU A 90 19.30 -1.61 5.08
N PHE A 91 18.17 -2.18 4.66
CA PHE A 91 17.41 -3.14 5.44
C PHE A 91 18.15 -4.47 5.59
N GLU A 92 18.79 -4.97 4.54
CA GLU A 92 19.61 -6.19 4.57
C GLU A 92 20.81 -6.05 5.52
N LYS A 93 21.38 -4.86 5.63
CA LYS A 93 22.47 -4.56 6.60
C LYS A 93 21.96 -4.34 8.03
N HIS A 94 20.66 -4.22 8.23
CA HIS A 94 20.10 -3.82 9.52
C HIS A 94 19.92 -5.05 10.43
N ASP A 95 20.48 -5.00 11.64
CA ASP A 95 20.47 -6.13 12.61
C ASP A 95 19.07 -6.70 12.91
N ILE A 96 18.04 -5.87 12.76
CA ILE A 96 16.65 -6.28 13.00
C ILE A 96 16.14 -7.33 12.01
N ARG A 97 16.74 -7.40 10.81
CA ARG A 97 16.37 -8.36 9.74
C ARG A 97 16.45 -9.79 10.24
N ASN A 98 17.52 -10.11 10.98
CA ASN A 98 17.81 -11.45 11.50
C ASN A 98 17.25 -11.68 12.90
N SER A 99 16.48 -10.72 13.45
CA SER A 99 15.97 -10.84 14.83
C SER A 99 14.77 -11.80 14.88
N PRO A 100 14.82 -12.86 15.70
CA PRO A 100 13.72 -13.84 15.80
C PRO A 100 12.43 -13.23 16.37
N HIS A 101 12.54 -12.09 17.08
CA HIS A 101 11.42 -11.40 17.72
C HIS A 101 10.94 -10.15 16.95
N ILE A 102 11.28 -10.02 15.66
CA ILE A 102 10.91 -8.84 14.84
C ILE A 102 9.42 -8.51 14.93
N GLN A 103 8.54 -9.51 14.80
CA GLN A 103 7.08 -9.33 14.85
C GLN A 103 6.60 -8.77 16.19
N GLN A 104 7.12 -9.31 17.30
CA GLN A 104 6.78 -8.85 18.65
C GLN A 104 7.30 -7.43 18.91
N LYS A 105 8.55 -7.15 18.52
CA LYS A 105 9.15 -5.81 18.63
C LYS A 105 8.39 -4.76 17.81
N LEU A 106 8.01 -5.09 16.58
CA LEU A 106 7.20 -4.23 15.71
C LEU A 106 5.83 -3.94 16.34
N LYS A 107 5.16 -4.95 16.90
CA LYS A 107 3.87 -4.75 17.57
C LYS A 107 3.95 -3.75 18.72
N VAL A 108 4.96 -3.89 19.59
CA VAL A 108 5.18 -2.96 20.71
C VAL A 108 5.57 -1.57 20.20
N PHE A 109 6.41 -1.50 19.16
CA PHE A 109 6.81 -0.24 18.54
C PHE A 109 5.60 0.51 17.94
N HIS A 110 4.73 -0.18 17.21
CA HIS A 110 3.50 0.40 16.66
C HIS A 110 2.57 0.89 17.78
N ALA A 111 2.35 0.10 18.82
CA ALA A 111 1.54 0.51 19.97
C ALA A 111 2.11 1.79 20.64
N LYS A 112 3.43 1.86 20.81
CA LYS A 112 4.11 3.07 21.32
C LYS A 112 3.92 4.26 20.38
N GLN A 113 4.02 4.07 19.07
CA GLN A 113 3.85 5.13 18.08
C GLN A 113 2.42 5.69 18.08
N GLU A 114 1.41 4.81 18.16
CA GLU A 114 0.01 5.20 18.29
C GLU A 114 -0.24 6.00 19.58
N LEU A 115 0.29 5.54 20.72
CA LEU A 115 0.17 6.27 21.98
C LEU A 115 0.85 7.64 21.91
N SER A 116 2.03 7.72 21.31
CA SER A 116 2.74 8.99 21.09
C SER A 116 1.93 9.95 20.21
N ALA A 117 1.32 9.44 19.14
CA ALA A 117 0.44 10.22 18.28
C ALA A 117 -0.80 10.73 19.03
N LYS A 118 -1.43 9.89 19.86
CA LYS A 118 -2.56 10.27 20.73
C LYS A 118 -2.16 11.33 21.76
N ILE A 119 -1.01 11.18 22.40
CA ILE A 119 -0.50 12.20 23.34
C ILE A 119 -0.28 13.53 22.60
N LYS A 120 0.31 13.49 21.41
CA LYS A 120 0.56 14.70 20.60
C LYS A 120 -0.75 15.38 20.18
N SER A 121 -1.77 14.61 19.80
CA SER A 121 -3.09 15.15 19.44
C SER A 121 -3.79 15.75 20.67
N ILE A 122 -3.83 15.05 21.81
CA ILE A 122 -4.43 15.55 23.05
C ILE A 122 -3.71 16.82 23.52
N LYS A 123 -2.38 16.86 23.49
CA LYS A 123 -1.61 18.08 23.81
C LYS A 123 -1.90 19.23 22.86
N LYS A 124 -2.23 18.96 21.58
CA LYS A 124 -2.64 19.98 20.62
C LYS A 124 -4.04 20.51 20.98
N THR A 125 -4.99 19.62 21.23
CA THR A 125 -6.37 19.98 21.64
C THR A 125 -6.38 20.77 22.95
N MET A 126 -5.65 20.31 23.96
CA MET A 126 -5.54 21.00 25.25
C MET A 126 -5.03 22.43 25.07
N ARG A 127 -4.00 22.63 24.24
CA ARG A 127 -3.48 23.98 23.95
C ARG A 127 -4.50 24.86 23.25
N SER A 128 -5.23 24.35 22.26
CA SER A 128 -6.28 25.10 21.58
C SER A 128 -7.49 25.41 22.45
N SER A 129 -7.77 24.59 23.47
CA SER A 129 -8.92 24.77 24.37
C SER A 129 -8.61 25.64 25.60
N THR A 130 -7.38 26.13 25.76
CA THR A 130 -7.04 27.02 26.88
C THR A 130 -7.72 28.38 26.74
N ALA A 131 -7.96 29.07 27.86
CA ALA A 131 -8.66 30.36 27.95
C ALA A 131 -8.12 31.46 27.00
N LEU A 132 -6.89 31.31 26.50
CA LEU A 132 -6.32 32.19 25.48
C LEU A 132 -7.14 32.21 24.17
N ALA A 133 -7.81 31.11 23.82
CA ALA A 133 -8.67 31.02 22.64
C ALA A 133 -9.88 31.99 22.70
N PHE A 134 -10.41 32.25 23.89
CA PHE A 134 -11.52 33.18 24.10
C PHE A 134 -11.06 34.64 24.26
N LYS A 135 -9.76 34.88 24.48
CA LYS A 135 -9.21 36.23 24.66
C LYS A 135 -9.32 37.05 23.38
N ASP A 136 -9.04 36.44 22.24
CA ASP A 136 -9.13 37.12 20.94
C ASP A 136 -10.58 37.42 20.57
N GLU A 137 -11.49 36.49 20.84
CA GLU A 137 -12.93 36.70 20.65
C GLU A 137 -13.46 37.81 21.56
N LEU A 138 -13.11 37.81 22.85
CA LEU A 138 -13.50 38.86 23.79
C LEU A 138 -12.93 40.22 23.37
N LYS A 139 -11.68 40.26 22.87
CA LYS A 139 -11.06 41.48 22.36
C LYS A 139 -11.81 42.02 21.12
N ALA A 140 -12.22 41.14 20.20
CA ALA A 140 -13.01 41.50 19.04
C ALA A 140 -14.41 42.03 19.44
N ARG A 141 -15.11 41.35 20.34
CA ARG A 141 -16.42 41.79 20.87
C ARG A 141 -16.33 43.15 21.57
N LYS A 142 -15.34 43.34 22.46
CA LYS A 142 -15.07 44.63 23.11
C LYS A 142 -14.75 45.75 22.11
N ARG A 143 -14.11 45.44 20.97
CA ARG A 143 -13.85 46.42 19.91
C ARG A 143 -15.14 46.89 19.23
N VAL A 144 -16.06 45.97 18.94
CA VAL A 144 -17.36 46.28 18.33
C VAL A 144 -18.22 47.11 19.28
N LEU A 145 -18.34 46.69 20.54
CA LEU A 145 -19.13 47.42 21.55
C LEU A 145 -18.64 48.85 21.75
N ARG A 146 -17.32 49.09 21.73
CA ARG A 146 -16.74 50.44 21.76
C ARG A 146 -17.11 51.27 20.52
N ARG A 147 -17.12 50.67 19.32
CA ARG A 147 -17.50 51.37 18.08
C ARG A 147 -18.98 51.74 18.02
N LEU A 148 -19.84 50.90 18.61
CA LEU A 148 -21.28 51.13 18.68
C LEU A 148 -21.71 52.03 19.86
N GLY A 149 -20.76 52.48 20.70
CA GLY A 149 -21.05 53.37 21.83
C GLY A 149 -21.63 52.68 23.07
N TYR A 150 -21.73 51.35 23.10
CA TYR A 150 -22.28 50.60 24.24
C TYR A 150 -21.30 50.42 25.42
N CYS A 151 -20.01 50.73 25.24
CA CYS A 151 -19.01 50.69 26.31
C CYS A 151 -18.04 51.88 26.19
N ILE A 152 -17.81 52.59 27.30
CA ILE A 152 -16.97 53.80 27.38
C ILE A 152 -15.56 53.40 27.82
N LEU A 153 -14.53 53.99 27.21
CA LEU A 153 -13.12 53.79 27.60
C LEU A 153 -12.85 54.42 28.97
N PHE A 154 -12.43 53.61 29.94
CA PHE A 154 -11.43 53.98 30.93
C PHE A 154 -10.24 53.02 30.77
#